data_AF-A0A3C0GF74-F1
#
_entry.id   AF-A0A3C0GF74-F1
#
_cell.length_a   1.000
_cell.length_b   1.000
_cell.length_c   1.000
_cell.angle_alpha   90.00
_cell.angle_beta   90.00
_cell.angle_gamma   90.00
#
_symmetry.space_group_name_H-M   'P 1'
#
loop_
_entity.id
_entity.type
_entity.pdbx_description
1 polymer ?
#
loop_
_entity_poly.entity_id
_entity_poly.type
_entity_poly.pdbx_seq_one_letter_code
_entity_poly.pdbx_strand_id
1 'polypeptide(L)'
;LLVFTCLFESCASEKDHVEDGNTTHEQSEEPKIITFSFLTTDNNSLTSNIAATLDEETKTIYVELDPLVLNIDQLIPTVTLSSGSTVSPISKSEQDFSHEVTYTVTAENGTTTVYKVVPSIIGNICTSNLVDSGPIVVSTNNQRIENLYIRT
;
A
#
# COMPACT_ATOMS: atom_id res chain seq x y z
N LEU A 1 63.61 16.85 -55.44
CA LEU A 1 62.41 16.04 -55.19
C LEU A 1 61.56 16.81 -54.19
N LEU A 2 60.31 17.09 -54.55
CA LEU A 2 59.35 17.92 -53.81
C LEU A 2 59.09 17.42 -52.39
N VAL A 3 58.90 18.37 -51.48
CA VAL A 3 58.15 18.21 -50.23
C VAL A 3 56.66 18.26 -50.59
N PHE A 4 55.86 17.31 -50.13
CA PHE A 4 54.40 17.49 -50.08
C PHE A 4 53.82 16.72 -48.89
N THR A 5 53.42 17.48 -47.88
CA THR A 5 52.44 17.12 -46.86
C THR A 5 51.14 16.65 -47.52
N CYS A 6 50.59 15.51 -47.10
CA CYS A 6 49.23 15.11 -47.43
C CYS A 6 48.38 15.04 -46.16
N LEU A 7 47.52 16.05 -46.00
CA LEU A 7 46.21 15.88 -45.42
C LEU A 7 45.34 15.15 -46.47
N PHE A 8 44.67 14.09 -46.06
CA PHE A 8 43.45 13.61 -46.69
C PHE A 8 42.43 13.33 -45.60
N GLU A 9 41.39 14.16 -45.53
CA GLU A 9 40.08 13.75 -45.05
C GLU A 9 39.49 12.72 -46.02
N SER A 10 38.98 11.60 -45.50
CA SER A 10 37.74 10.99 -45.98
C SER A 10 37.28 9.88 -45.04
N CYS A 11 35.98 9.89 -44.74
CA CYS A 11 35.29 8.99 -43.81
C CYS A 11 34.89 7.68 -44.51
N ALA A 12 35.10 6.54 -43.85
CA ALA A 12 34.35 5.30 -44.07
C ALA A 12 34.40 4.43 -42.80
N SER A 13 33.23 4.10 -42.27
CA SER A 13 32.99 3.26 -41.09
C SER A 13 33.09 1.77 -41.45
N GLU A 14 33.75 0.95 -40.61
CA GLU A 14 33.15 -0.29 -40.07
C GLU A 14 33.99 -0.97 -38.96
N LYS A 15 33.33 -1.15 -37.80
CA LYS A 15 33.50 -2.12 -36.69
C LYS A 15 34.90 -2.44 -36.14
N ASP A 16 35.13 -2.06 -34.89
CA ASP A 16 34.88 -3.03 -33.81
C ASP A 16 34.55 -2.37 -32.46
N HIS A 17 33.67 -3.07 -31.76
CA HIS A 17 32.92 -2.69 -30.58
C HIS A 17 33.74 -2.89 -29.30
N VAL A 18 33.94 -1.81 -28.54
CA VAL A 18 33.83 -1.82 -27.08
C VAL A 18 33.23 -0.46 -26.69
N GLU A 19 31.91 -0.37 -26.71
CA GLU A 19 31.26 0.58 -25.81
C GLU A 19 31.42 -0.03 -24.42
N ASP A 20 32.26 0.59 -23.58
CA ASP A 20 32.09 0.47 -22.13
C ASP A 20 30.75 1.14 -21.83
N GLY A 21 29.69 0.34 -21.93
CA GLY A 21 28.36 0.71 -21.54
C GLY A 21 28.35 0.96 -20.04
N ASN A 22 28.74 2.16 -19.64
CA ASN A 22 28.20 2.75 -18.43
C ASN A 22 26.70 2.94 -18.69
N THR A 23 25.94 1.86 -18.50
CA THR A 23 24.50 1.94 -18.27
C THR A 23 24.32 2.74 -17.00
N THR A 24 24.13 4.05 -17.15
CA THR A 24 23.48 4.85 -16.11
C THR A 24 22.09 4.25 -15.95
N HIS A 25 21.99 3.26 -15.05
CA HIS A 25 20.72 2.75 -14.57
C HIS A 25 19.96 3.97 -14.04
N GLU A 26 18.80 4.27 -14.62
CA GLU A 26 17.86 5.22 -14.02
C GLU A 26 17.27 4.58 -12.75
N GLN A 27 18.12 4.55 -11.73
CA GLN A 27 17.76 4.32 -10.35
C GLN A 27 16.80 5.43 -9.96
N SER A 28 15.62 5.06 -9.45
CA SER A 28 14.83 6.07 -8.75
C SER A 28 15.51 6.31 -7.41
N GLU A 29 16.12 7.49 -7.27
CA GLU A 29 16.72 7.94 -6.00
C GLU A 29 15.66 8.24 -4.93
N GLU A 30 14.37 8.23 -5.30
CA GLU A 30 13.24 8.47 -4.41
C GLU A 30 12.48 7.16 -4.10
N PRO A 31 12.47 6.70 -2.83
CA PRO A 31 11.71 5.54 -2.41
C PRO A 31 10.22 5.86 -2.35
N LYS A 32 9.41 5.16 -3.15
CA LYS A 32 7.96 5.37 -3.24
C LYS A 32 7.17 4.05 -3.33
N ILE A 33 5.98 4.06 -2.75
CA ILE A 33 4.92 3.11 -3.09
C ILE A 33 4.17 3.68 -4.30
N ILE A 34 4.04 2.91 -5.38
CA ILE A 34 3.27 3.31 -6.58
C ILE A 34 1.82 2.83 -6.44
N THR A 35 1.63 1.57 -6.03
CA THR A 35 0.30 1.00 -5.79
C THR A 35 0.30 0.09 -4.59
N PHE A 36 -0.86 0.02 -3.95
CA PHE A 36 -1.15 -0.90 -2.85
C PHE A 36 -2.54 -1.51 -3.11
N SER A 37 -2.61 -2.84 -3.10
CA SER A 37 -3.85 -3.55 -3.42
C SER A 37 -3.90 -4.92 -2.76
N PHE A 38 -5.09 -5.48 -2.59
CA PHE A 38 -5.31 -6.88 -2.25
C PHE A 38 -5.91 -7.58 -3.48
N LEU A 39 -5.16 -8.53 -4.04
CA LEU A 39 -5.57 -9.25 -5.24
C LEU A 39 -6.27 -10.56 -4.87
N THR A 40 -7.30 -10.94 -5.63
CA THR A 40 -8.02 -12.21 -5.46
C THR A 40 -7.11 -13.43 -5.66
N THR A 41 -6.05 -13.29 -6.46
CA THR A 41 -5.06 -14.36 -6.71
C THR A 41 -4.25 -14.73 -5.47
N ASP A 42 -4.09 -13.81 -4.52
CA ASP A 42 -3.38 -14.04 -3.27
C ASP A 42 -4.34 -14.18 -2.07
N ASN A 43 -5.57 -13.68 -2.19
CA ASN A 43 -6.56 -13.66 -1.12
C ASN A 43 -7.83 -14.38 -1.58
N ASN A 44 -7.90 -15.70 -1.38
CA ASN A 44 -8.98 -16.55 -1.88
C ASN A 44 -10.39 -16.18 -1.37
N SER A 45 -10.49 -15.47 -0.24
CA SER A 45 -11.78 -14.99 0.30
C SER A 45 -12.33 -13.77 -0.43
N LEU A 46 -11.54 -13.12 -1.28
CA LEU A 46 -11.98 -11.96 -2.06
C LEU A 46 -12.74 -12.40 -3.32
N THR A 47 -13.85 -11.74 -3.59
CA THR A 47 -14.61 -11.87 -4.85
C THR A 47 -14.19 -10.86 -5.92
N SER A 48 -13.49 -9.80 -5.52
CA SER A 48 -12.88 -8.79 -6.39
C SER A 48 -11.62 -8.21 -5.77
N ASN A 49 -10.72 -7.67 -6.58
CA ASN A 49 -9.54 -6.97 -6.08
C ASN A 49 -9.97 -5.72 -5.30
N ILE A 50 -9.25 -5.42 -4.23
CA ILE A 50 -9.41 -4.19 -3.45
C ILE A 50 -8.21 -3.29 -3.76
N ALA A 51 -8.44 -2.12 -4.35
CA ALA A 51 -7.40 -1.13 -4.57
C ALA A 51 -7.41 -0.10 -3.43
N ALA A 52 -6.25 0.25 -2.91
CA ALA A 52 -6.12 1.32 -1.93
C ALA A 52 -5.95 2.68 -2.63
N THR A 53 -6.30 3.75 -1.92
CA THR A 53 -6.06 5.14 -2.36
C THR A 53 -4.81 5.66 -1.67
N LEU A 54 -3.86 6.18 -2.45
CA LEU A 54 -2.61 6.74 -1.94
C LEU A 54 -2.66 8.27 -1.93
N ASP A 55 -2.45 8.85 -0.75
CA ASP A 55 -2.15 10.26 -0.55
C ASP A 55 -0.62 10.43 -0.45
N GLU A 56 -0.04 10.98 -1.50
CA GLU A 56 1.41 11.20 -1.59
C GLU A 56 1.92 12.37 -0.76
N GLU A 57 1.07 13.33 -0.39
CA GLU A 57 1.45 14.47 0.44
C GLU A 57 1.60 14.02 1.90
N THR A 58 0.64 13.26 2.41
CA THR A 58 0.66 12.78 3.80
C THR A 58 1.34 11.42 3.97
N LYS A 59 1.69 10.74 2.86
CA LYS A 59 2.22 9.36 2.85
C LYS A 59 1.27 8.38 3.52
N THR A 60 -0.03 8.57 3.30
CA THR A 60 -1.09 7.73 3.86
C THR A 60 -1.77 6.93 2.75
N ILE A 61 -1.98 5.65 2.99
CA ILE A 61 -2.67 4.73 2.10
C ILE A 61 -3.97 4.33 2.78
N TYR A 62 -5.10 4.69 2.19
CA TYR A 62 -6.43 4.37 2.70
C TYR A 62 -6.98 3.15 1.98
N VAL A 63 -7.49 2.17 2.74
CA VAL A 63 -8.14 0.99 2.17
C VAL A 63 -9.44 0.69 2.90
N GLU A 64 -10.50 0.42 2.15
CA GLU A 64 -11.79 0.02 2.69
C GLU A 64 -11.85 -1.50 2.88
N LEU A 65 -12.12 -1.95 4.10
CA LEU A 65 -12.19 -3.37 4.44
C LEU A 65 -13.48 -3.68 5.20
N ASP A 66 -14.14 -4.79 4.86
CA ASP A 66 -15.35 -5.25 5.53
C ASP A 66 -15.07 -6.55 6.33
N PRO A 67 -14.84 -6.46 7.65
CA PRO A 67 -14.54 -7.62 8.48
C PRO A 67 -15.70 -8.59 8.64
N LEU A 68 -16.93 -8.25 8.20
CA LEU A 68 -18.06 -9.19 8.23
C LEU A 68 -17.92 -10.27 7.16
N VAL A 69 -17.19 -9.98 6.08
CA VAL A 69 -17.04 -10.89 4.93
C VAL A 69 -15.59 -11.22 4.61
N LEU A 70 -14.62 -10.48 5.19
CA LEU A 70 -13.20 -10.63 4.95
C LEU A 70 -12.45 -10.83 6.27
N ASN A 71 -11.56 -11.82 6.32
CA ASN A 71 -10.63 -11.96 7.44
C ASN A 71 -9.50 -10.91 7.28
N ILE A 72 -9.64 -9.76 7.95
CA ILE A 72 -8.70 -8.64 7.82
C ILE A 72 -7.38 -8.86 8.59
N ASP A 73 -7.34 -9.85 9.49
CA ASP A 73 -6.17 -10.16 10.31
C ASP A 73 -5.10 -10.94 9.52
N GLN A 74 -5.45 -11.42 8.32
CA GLN A 74 -4.62 -12.30 7.48
C GLN A 74 -4.73 -11.95 5.98
N LEU A 75 -4.49 -10.69 5.63
CA LEU A 75 -4.49 -10.26 4.22
C LEU A 75 -3.09 -10.24 3.63
N ILE A 76 -3.00 -10.60 2.34
CA ILE A 76 -1.76 -10.60 1.56
C ILE A 76 -1.80 -9.40 0.59
N PRO A 77 -1.10 -8.29 0.90
CA PRO A 77 -1.05 -7.12 0.04
C PRO A 77 -0.10 -7.35 -1.15
N THR A 78 -0.43 -6.73 -2.26
CA THR A 78 0.44 -6.54 -3.42
C THR A 78 0.84 -5.07 -3.49
N VAL A 79 2.12 -4.82 -3.24
CA VAL A 79 2.74 -3.50 -3.25
C VAL A 79 3.66 -3.37 -4.46
N THR A 80 3.48 -2.32 -5.26
CA THR A 80 4.40 -1.93 -6.33
C THR A 80 5.22 -0.72 -5.89
N LEU A 81 6.52 -0.71 -6.15
CA LEU A 81 7.45 0.32 -5.69
C LEU A 81 8.12 1.04 -6.86
N SER A 82 8.76 2.18 -6.58
CA SER A 82 9.72 2.79 -7.53
C SER A 82 10.86 1.81 -7.86
N SER A 83 11.43 1.95 -9.06
CA SER A 83 12.48 1.02 -9.55
C SER A 83 13.65 0.91 -8.57
N GLY A 84 14.05 -0.32 -8.26
CA GLY A 84 15.13 -0.63 -7.34
C GLY A 84 14.79 -0.51 -5.84
N SER A 85 13.61 0.00 -5.49
CA SER A 85 13.20 0.11 -4.10
C SER A 85 12.80 -1.23 -3.49
N THR A 86 13.00 -1.33 -2.17
CA THR A 86 12.54 -2.43 -1.33
C THR A 86 11.55 -1.91 -0.28
N VAL A 87 10.78 -2.80 0.34
CA VAL A 87 9.77 -2.42 1.33
C VAL A 87 9.69 -3.39 2.50
N SER A 88 9.43 -2.86 3.69
CA SER A 88 9.12 -3.62 4.90
C SER A 88 7.86 -3.04 5.57
N PRO A 89 6.82 -3.84 5.86
CA PRO A 89 6.64 -5.27 5.55
C PRO A 89 6.76 -5.60 4.06
N ILE A 90 7.19 -6.83 3.75
CA ILE A 90 7.42 -7.24 2.36
C ILE A 90 6.08 -7.48 1.64
N SER A 91 6.00 -7.06 0.38
CA SER A 91 4.88 -7.39 -0.51
C SER A 91 4.67 -8.91 -0.56
N LYS A 92 3.42 -9.35 -0.75
CA LYS A 92 3.01 -10.77 -0.79
C LYS A 92 3.23 -11.56 0.50
N SER A 93 3.40 -10.90 1.64
CA SER A 93 3.38 -11.55 2.95
C SER A 93 2.06 -11.29 3.69
N GLU A 94 1.54 -12.31 4.38
CA GLU A 94 0.33 -12.20 5.20
C GLU A 94 0.55 -11.22 6.37
N GLN A 95 -0.42 -10.32 6.58
CA GLN A 95 -0.38 -9.26 7.58
C GLN A 95 -1.76 -8.97 8.16
N ASP A 96 -1.76 -8.41 9.38
CA ASP A 96 -2.95 -7.97 10.11
C ASP A 96 -3.26 -6.50 9.82
N PHE A 97 -4.44 -6.24 9.25
CA PHE A 97 -4.97 -4.90 8.95
C PHE A 97 -6.19 -4.57 9.82
N SER A 98 -6.31 -5.15 11.02
CA SER A 98 -7.25 -4.69 12.05
C SER A 98 -6.91 -3.30 12.58
N HIS A 99 -5.66 -2.84 12.38
CA HIS A 99 -5.14 -1.55 12.79
C HIS A 99 -4.24 -0.94 11.70
N GLU A 100 -3.78 0.29 11.92
CA GLU A 100 -2.80 0.95 11.04
C GLU A 100 -1.51 0.11 10.94
N VAL A 101 -1.01 -0.07 9.71
CA VAL A 101 0.26 -0.75 9.43
C VAL A 101 1.27 0.24 8.86
N THR A 102 2.46 0.30 9.45
CA THR A 102 3.54 1.16 8.95
C THR A 102 4.41 0.43 7.94
N TYR A 103 4.64 1.05 6.78
CA TYR A 103 5.50 0.56 5.71
C TYR A 103 6.71 1.48 5.55
N THR A 104 7.91 0.92 5.46
CA THR A 104 9.14 1.66 5.13
C THR A 104 9.64 1.21 3.77
N VAL A 105 9.73 2.14 2.83
CA VAL A 105 10.32 1.93 1.51
C VAL A 105 11.76 2.44 1.53
N THR A 106 12.70 1.64 1.04
CA THR A 106 14.12 1.97 0.98
C THR A 106 14.60 1.90 -0.46
N ALA A 107 15.17 2.99 -0.99
CA ALA A 107 15.78 3.03 -2.31
C ALA A 107 17.21 2.46 -2.28
N GLU A 108 17.82 2.18 -3.44
CA GLU A 108 19.16 1.58 -3.49
C GLU A 108 20.26 2.49 -2.91
N ASN A 109 20.06 3.81 -2.97
CA ASN A 109 20.94 4.79 -2.33
C ASN A 109 20.83 4.83 -0.79
N GLY A 110 19.93 4.04 -0.20
CA GLY A 110 19.69 3.93 1.24
C GLY A 110 18.75 5.00 1.82
N THR A 111 18.21 5.92 1.01
CA THR A 111 17.15 6.83 1.46
C THR A 111 15.86 6.07 1.73
N THR A 112 15.03 6.58 2.64
CA THR A 112 13.80 5.92 3.08
C THR A 112 12.58 6.85 3.10
N THR A 113 11.41 6.31 2.73
CA THR A 113 10.10 6.96 2.94
C THR A 113 9.22 6.04 3.77
N VAL A 114 8.56 6.60 4.79
CA VAL A 114 7.57 5.88 5.62
C VAL A 114 6.17 6.19 5.13
N TYR A 115 5.36 5.14 4.97
CA TYR A 115 3.95 5.19 4.63
C TYR A 115 3.10 4.57 5.75
N LYS A 116 1.91 5.11 5.96
CA LYS A 116 0.91 4.56 6.89
C LYS A 116 -0.25 3.98 6.10
N VAL A 117 -0.51 2.68 6.24
CA VAL A 117 -1.70 2.03 5.70
C VAL A 117 -2.79 2.08 6.75
N VAL A 118 -3.84 2.86 6.49
CA VAL A 118 -4.96 3.09 7.39
C VAL A 118 -6.19 2.34 6.86
N PRO A 119 -6.60 1.24 7.49
CA PRO A 119 -7.83 0.54 7.13
C PRO A 119 -9.05 1.35 7.59
N SER A 120 -9.96 1.61 6.66
CA SER A 120 -11.31 2.09 6.93
C SER A 120 -12.22 0.88 7.06
N ILE A 121 -12.60 0.56 8.29
CA ILE A 121 -13.46 -0.59 8.59
C ILE A 121 -14.91 -0.23 8.26
N ILE A 122 -15.44 -0.84 7.21
CA ILE A 122 -16.82 -0.68 6.77
C ILE A 122 -17.63 -1.87 7.26
N GLY A 123 -18.85 -1.63 7.67
CA GLY A 123 -19.73 -2.66 8.20
C GLY A 123 -20.36 -2.16 9.48
N ASN A 124 -21.68 -2.31 9.58
CA ASN A 124 -22.37 -2.02 10.83
C ASN A 124 -21.81 -2.97 11.89
N ILE A 125 -21.32 -2.46 13.02
CA ILE A 125 -21.07 -3.29 14.20
C ILE A 125 -22.29 -4.17 14.41
N CYS A 126 -22.10 -5.50 14.46
CA CYS A 126 -23.19 -6.43 14.66
C CYS A 126 -23.97 -6.00 15.91
N THR A 127 -25.15 -5.42 15.70
CA THR A 127 -26.13 -5.13 16.74
C THR A 127 -26.81 -6.41 17.22
N SER A 128 -26.22 -7.58 16.95
CA SER A 128 -26.75 -8.91 17.30
C SER A 128 -26.92 -9.11 18.80
N ASN A 129 -26.27 -8.28 19.63
CA ASN A 129 -26.46 -8.23 21.08
C ASN A 129 -27.28 -7.03 21.55
N LEU A 130 -27.81 -6.20 20.65
CA LEU A 130 -28.87 -5.25 21.00
C LEU A 130 -30.17 -6.03 21.08
N VAL A 131 -30.50 -6.49 22.28
CA VAL A 131 -31.84 -6.97 22.59
C VAL A 131 -32.72 -5.73 22.72
N ASP A 132 -33.83 -5.68 21.99
CA ASP A 132 -34.87 -4.68 22.27
C ASP A 132 -35.26 -4.85 23.74
N SER A 133 -35.02 -3.81 24.54
CA SER A 133 -35.29 -3.85 25.97
C SER A 133 -36.79 -3.93 26.27
N GLY A 134 -37.63 -3.78 25.23
CA GLY A 134 -39.07 -3.63 25.37
C GLY A 134 -39.43 -2.31 26.04
N PRO A 135 -40.72 -2.06 26.28
CA PRO A 135 -41.14 -0.87 27.01
C PRO A 135 -40.65 -0.92 28.46
N ILE A 136 -40.06 0.17 28.93
CA ILE A 136 -39.81 0.38 30.35
C ILE A 136 -41.18 0.57 31.04
N VAL A 137 -41.58 -0.39 31.87
CA VAL A 137 -42.82 -0.29 32.66
C VAL A 137 -42.47 0.12 34.09
N VAL A 138 -42.95 1.30 34.50
CA VAL A 138 -42.88 1.77 35.88
C VAL A 138 -44.23 1.51 36.55
N SER A 139 -44.29 0.57 37.48
CA SER A 139 -45.55 0.11 38.09
C SER A 139 -45.80 0.68 39.49
N THR A 140 -44.82 1.39 40.07
CA THR A 140 -44.92 1.96 41.42
C THR A 140 -44.17 3.28 41.54
N ASN A 141 -44.54 4.08 42.54
CA ASN A 141 -43.82 5.31 42.87
C ASN A 141 -42.42 4.97 43.39
N ASN A 142 -41.40 5.67 42.90
CA ASN A 142 -39.98 5.54 43.25
C ASN A 142 -39.28 4.24 42.79
N GLN A 143 -39.76 3.60 41.72
CA GLN A 143 -39.03 2.49 41.09
C GLN A 143 -37.68 2.97 40.54
N ARG A 144 -36.59 2.35 41.01
CA ARG A 144 -35.22 2.63 40.55
C ARG A 144 -34.92 1.78 39.32
N ILE A 145 -34.50 2.43 38.23
CA ILE A 145 -34.02 1.77 37.02
C ILE A 145 -32.50 1.88 37.02
N GLU A 146 -31.81 0.74 36.98
CA GLU A 146 -30.35 0.70 36.93
C GLU A 146 -29.87 0.38 35.51
N ASN A 147 -28.72 0.95 35.14
CA ASN A 147 -28.03 0.68 33.87
C ASN A 147 -28.86 0.99 32.59
N LEU A 148 -29.74 1.99 32.66
CA LEU A 148 -30.48 2.48 31.48
C LEU A 148 -29.53 3.20 30.52
N TYR A 149 -29.48 2.73 29.27
CA TYR A 149 -28.69 3.31 28.21
C TYR A 149 -29.61 3.83 27.10
N ILE A 150 -29.71 5.15 26.94
CA ILE A 150 -30.50 5.80 25.88
C ILE A 150 -29.51 6.32 24.82
N ARG A 151 -29.65 5.87 23.57
CA ARG A 151 -28.96 6.48 22.42
C ARG A 151 -29.90 7.52 21.80
N THR A 152 -29.46 8.77 21.72
CA THR A 152 -30.11 9.85 20.96
C THR A 152 -29.59 9.92 19.54
#